data_AF-A0A1L7RQR9-F1
#
_entry.id   AF-A0A1L7RQR9-F1
#
_cell.length_a   1.000
_cell.length_b   1.000
_cell.length_c   1.000
_cell.angle_alpha   90.00
_cell.angle_beta   90.00
_cell.angle_gamma   90.00
#
_symmetry.space_group_name_H-M   'P 1'
#
loop_
_entity.id
_entity.type
_entity.pdbx_description
1 polymer ?
#
loop_
_entity_poly.entity_id
_entity_poly.type
_entity_poly.pdbx_seq_one_letter_code
_entity_poly.pdbx_strand_id
1 'polypeptide(L)' 'MKHSEFWRAVDTVFGSAYGRSLAQDLVLSGIGRTSAEALEAGVPPRDVWHALCDDTDRSEADRWVFRDDTRRHRRDTR' A
#
# COMPACT_ATOMS: atom_id res chain seq x y z
N MET A 1 1.95 -7.77 0.34
CA MET A 1 0.69 -7.40 -0.32
C MET A 1 0.90 -7.34 -1.83
N LYS A 2 -0.13 -7.65 -2.62
CA LYS A 2 -0.16 -7.51 -4.09
C LYS A 2 -0.51 -6.06 -4.50
N HIS A 3 -0.29 -5.69 -5.76
CA HIS A 3 -0.71 -4.37 -6.31
C HIS A 3 -2.19 -4.07 -6.05
N SER A 4 -3.07 -5.03 -6.31
CA SER A 4 -4.51 -4.86 -6.09
C SER A 4 -4.88 -4.70 -4.61
N GLU A 5 -4.10 -5.29 -3.70
CA GLU A 5 -4.29 -5.12 -2.26
C GLU A 5 -3.83 -3.73 -1.80
N PHE A 6 -2.75 -3.20 -2.38
CA PHE A 6 -2.33 -1.81 -2.13
C PHE A 6 -3.44 -0.83 -2.49
N TRP A 7 -4.01 -0.95 -3.69
CA TRP A 7 -5.07 -0.04 -4.11
C TRP A 7 -6.33 -0.15 -3.25
N ARG A 8 -6.69 -1.37 -2.82
CA ARG A 8 -7.76 -1.55 -1.84
C ARG A 8 -7.44 -0.91 -0.49
N ALA A 9 -6.19 -0.91 -0.05
CA ALA A 9 -5.77 -0.31 1.21
C ALA A 9 -5.95 1.21 1.14
N VAL A 10 -5.45 1.79 0.05
CA VAL A 10 -5.58 3.21 -0.27
C VAL A 10 -7.06 3.62 -0.30
N ASP A 11 -7.89 2.89 -1.03
CA ASP A 11 -9.33 3.18 -1.12
C ASP A 11 -10.02 3.07 0.25
N THR A 12 -9.62 2.11 1.08
CA THR A 12 -10.23 1.86 2.39
C THR A 12 -9.85 2.96 3.40
N VAL A 13 -8.60 3.40 3.41
CA VAL A 13 -8.08 4.35 4.41
C VAL A 13 -8.31 5.79 4.02
N PHE A 14 -8.24 6.12 2.72
CA PHE A 14 -8.30 7.49 2.23
C PHE A 14 -9.54 7.78 1.37
N GLY A 15 -10.29 6.75 0.97
CA GLY A 15 -11.35 6.87 -0.03
C GLY A 15 -10.80 6.82 -1.45
N SER A 16 -11.61 6.35 -2.41
CA SER A 16 -11.14 6.08 -3.77
C SER A 16 -10.69 7.32 -4.54
N ALA A 17 -11.43 8.42 -4.50
CA ALA A 17 -11.05 9.64 -5.21
C ALA A 17 -9.78 10.27 -4.61
N TYR A 18 -9.81 10.55 -3.30
CA TYR A 18 -8.69 11.21 -2.62
C TYR A 18 -7.45 10.33 -2.55
N GLY A 19 -7.60 9.03 -2.26
CA GLY A 19 -6.49 8.09 -2.20
C GLY A 19 -5.76 7.93 -3.54
N ARG A 20 -6.47 7.99 -4.67
CA ARG A 20 -5.83 7.95 -5.99
C ARG A 20 -5.03 9.21 -6.28
N SER A 21 -5.54 10.40 -5.99
CA SER A 21 -4.76 11.64 -6.11
C SER A 21 -3.53 11.61 -5.20
N LEU A 22 -3.71 11.21 -3.94
CA LEU A 22 -2.63 11.10 -2.97
C LEU A 22 -1.50 10.18 -3.46
N ALA A 23 -1.85 9.01 -4.03
CA ALA A 23 -0.87 8.07 -4.55
C ALA A 23 -0.10 8.60 -5.79
N GLN A 24 -0.69 9.52 -6.56
CA GLN A 24 -0.02 10.16 -7.70
C GLN A 24 0.83 11.36 -7.32
N ASP A 25 0.42 12.13 -6.31
CA ASP A 25 0.95 13.47 -6.10
C ASP A 25 1.90 13.55 -4.90
N LEU A 26 1.73 12.70 -3.88
CA LEU A 26 2.60 12.71 -2.70
C LEU A 26 3.90 11.94 -2.99
N VAL A 27 5.03 12.65 -2.97
CA VAL A 27 6.37 12.04 -2.96
C VAL A 27 6.65 11.48 -1.57
N LEU A 28 6.87 10.17 -1.49
CA LEU A 28 7.13 9.46 -0.24
C LEU A 28 8.57 9.66 0.20
N SER A 29 8.77 10.24 1.38
CA SER A 29 10.08 10.66 1.90
C SER A 29 11.08 9.51 2.00
N GLY A 30 10.62 8.31 2.40
CA GLY A 30 11.46 7.11 2.50
C GLY A 30 11.85 6.46 1.17
N ILE A 31 11.21 6.84 0.05
CA ILE A 31 11.40 6.23 -1.28
C ILE A 31 11.92 7.27 -2.30
N GLY A 32 11.63 8.55 -2.09
CA GLY A 32 11.98 9.64 -2.99
C GLY A 32 11.14 9.69 -4.27
N ARG A 33 9.98 9.01 -4.29
CA ARG A 33 9.05 8.93 -5.44
C ARG A 33 7.61 8.88 -4.97
N THR A 34 6.67 9.12 -5.88
CA THR A 34 5.25 8.94 -5.57
C THR A 34 4.89 7.46 -5.44
N SER A 35 3.72 7.16 -4.86
CA SER A 35 3.30 5.76 -4.70
C SER A 35 3.19 5.06 -6.04
N ALA A 36 2.60 5.70 -7.06
CA ALA A 36 2.50 5.09 -8.38
C ALA A 36 3.85 4.94 -9.07
N GLU A 37 4.71 5.95 -9.02
CA GLU A 37 6.06 5.83 -9.59
C GLU A 37 6.87 4.71 -8.94
N ALA A 38 6.76 4.57 -7.61
CA ALA A 38 7.42 3.49 -6.87
C ALA A 38 6.92 2.11 -7.30
N LEU A 39 5.60 1.95 -7.45
CA LEU A 39 4.98 0.71 -7.91
C LEU A 39 5.40 0.35 -9.35
N GLU A 40 5.40 1.32 -10.26
CA GLU A 40 5.87 1.12 -11.65
C GLU A 40 7.37 0.80 -11.71
N ALA A 41 8.16 1.37 -10.80
CA ALA A 41 9.59 1.05 -10.65
C ALA A 41 9.85 -0.32 -9.99
N GLY A 42 8.81 -1.06 -9.62
CA GLY A 42 8.92 -2.40 -9.03
C GLY A 42 9.20 -2.41 -7.52
N VAL A 43 9.04 -1.28 -6.82
CA VAL A 43 9.15 -1.25 -5.36
C VAL A 43 8.03 -2.12 -4.77
N PRO A 44 8.33 -3.00 -3.79
CA PRO A 44 7.31 -3.87 -3.21
C PRO A 44 6.13 -3.05 -2.67
N PRO A 45 4.87 -3.40 -2.99
CA PRO A 45 3.72 -2.57 -2.60
C PRO A 45 3.55 -2.41 -1.09
N ARG A 46 4.05 -3.38 -0.32
CA ARG A 46 4.08 -3.31 1.15
C ARG A 46 4.96 -2.15 1.63
N ASP A 47 6.11 -1.98 1.01
CA ASP A 47 7.06 -0.94 1.39
C ASP A 47 6.52 0.44 1.01
N VAL A 48 5.88 0.54 -0.17
CA VAL A 48 5.14 1.74 -0.59
C VAL A 48 4.01 2.08 0.39
N TRP A 49 3.22 1.07 0.81
CA TRP A 49 2.16 1.27 1.80
C TRP A 49 2.68 1.76 3.14
N HIS A 50 3.77 1.18 3.63
CA HIS A 50 4.41 1.59 4.87
C HIS A 50 4.88 3.04 4.82
N ALA A 51 5.61 3.42 3.76
CA ALA A 51 6.06 4.79 3.56
C ALA A 51 4.89 5.78 3.42
N LEU A 52 3.81 5.40 2.73
CA LEU A 52 2.60 6.21 2.65
C LEU A 52 1.94 6.42 4.01
N CYS A 53 1.83 5.37 4.83
CA CYS A 53 1.32 5.49 6.21
C CYS A 53 2.20 6.39 7.07
N ASP A 54 3.52 6.31 6.93
CA ASP A 54 4.47 7.13 7.69
C ASP A 54 4.31 8.61 7.33
N ASP A 55 4.31 8.96 6.04
CA ASP A 55 4.23 10.35 5.57
C ASP A 55 2.85 10.99 5.79
N THR A 56 1.81 10.19 6.03
CA THR A 56 0.46 10.67 6.30
C THR A 56 0.04 10.50 7.76
N ASP A 57 0.96 10.12 8.65
CA ASP A 57 0.71 9.97 10.08
C ASP A 57 -0.52 9.07 10.37
N ARG A 58 -0.59 7.93 9.67
CA ARG A 58 -1.66 6.95 9.87
C ARG A 58 -1.39 6.10 11.10
N SER A 59 -2.47 5.70 11.76
CA SER A 59 -2.39 4.86 12.95
C SER A 59 -1.91 3.44 12.61
N GLU A 60 -1.43 2.70 13.62
CA GLU A 60 -1.10 1.28 13.44
C GLU A 60 -2.31 0.46 12.97
N ALA A 61 -3.53 0.82 13.38
CA ALA A 61 -4.75 0.14 12.95
C ALA A 61 -4.94 0.23 11.42
N ASP A 62 -4.68 1.42 10.84
CA ASP A 62 -4.76 1.65 9.40
C ASP A 62 -3.67 0.89 8.65
N ARG A 63 -2.46 0.83 9.23
CA ARG A 63 -1.30 0.12 8.65
C ARG A 63 -1.57 -1.37 8.48
N TRP A 64 -2.41 -1.95 9.34
CA TRP A 64 -2.75 -3.38 9.35
C TRP A 64 -4.16 -3.69 8.83
N VAL A 65 -4.75 -2.83 8.01
CA VAL A 65 -6.11 -3.01 7.42
C VAL A 65 -6.34 -4.40 6.82
N PHE A 66 -5.30 -5.09 6.32
CA PHE A 66 -5.41 -6.44 5.77
C PHE A 66 -4.64 -7.53 6.51
N ARG A 67 -4.06 -7.21 7.68
CA ARG A 67 -3.25 -8.07 8.57
C ARG A 67 -2.86 -9.41 7.93
N ASP A 68 -1.92 -9.32 7.00
CA ASP A 68 -1.10 -10.39 6.41
C ASP A 68 -1.78 -11.72 6.06
N ASP A 69 -1.97 -11.95 4.76
CA ASP A 69 -2.42 -13.19 4.10
C ASP A 69 -1.40 -14.35 4.22
N THR A 70 -0.90 -14.63 5.43
CA THR A 70 0.03 -15.74 5.71
C THR A 70 -0.67 -17.11 5.78
N ARG A 71 -1.97 -17.19 5.48
CA ARG A 71 -2.76 -18.44 5.57
C ARG A 71 -3.29 -18.99 4.25
N ARG A 72 -2.87 -18.48 3.09
CA ARG A 72 -3.37 -18.96 1.78
C ARG A 72 -2.37 -19.67 0.88
N HIS A 73 -1.25 -20.18 1.44
CA HIS A 73 -0.31 -21.05 0.73
C HIS A 73 -0.29 -22.50 1.29
N ARG A 74 -1.47 -23.04 1.63
CA ARG A 74 -1.63 -24.46 1.96
C ARG A 74 -2.76 -25.10 1.15
N ARG A 75 -2.72 -24.98 -0.18
CA ARG A 75 -3.43 -25.85 -1.13
C ARG A 75 -2.71 -25.88 -2.47
N ASP A 76 -1.54 -26.51 -2.48
CA ASP A 76 -1.04 -27.17 -3.69
C ASP A 76 -0.39 -28.50 -3.27
N THR A 77 -1.28 -29.46 -3.04
CA THR A 77 -0.98 -30.90 -3.04
C THR A 77 -2.29 -31.59 -3.37
N ARG A 78 -2.57 -31.73 -4.66
CA ARG A 78 -3.02 -33.00 -5.23
C ARG A 78 -3.00 -33.00 -6.75
#